data_AF-A0A3D2N0T2-F1
#
_entry.id   AF-A0A3D2N0T2-F1
#
_cell.length_a   1.000
_cell.length_b   1.000
_cell.length_c   1.000
_cell.angle_alpha   90.00
_cell.angle_beta   90.00
_cell.angle_gamma   90.00
#
_symmetry.space_group_name_H-M   'P 1'
#
loop_
_entity.id
_entity.type
_entity.pdbx_description
1 polymer ?
#
loop_
_entity_poly.entity_id
_entity_poly.type
_entity_poly.pdbx_seq_one_letter_code
_entity_poly.pdbx_strand_id
1 'polypeptide(L)'
;EGSALAFALDIRTSERWSIHSNVLFDSYDQEIDATNIRIGFRPSDDAIVNVGYTFREPPASFSARPVTEQVNSSAYFPINENWSAFGAVRYSLEIGSSVEDMIGVEYDGCCIKVRLIYMS
;
A
#
# COMPACT_ATOMS: atom_id res chain seq x y z
N GLU A 1 1.65 17.29 -29.44
CA GLU A 1 1.48 16.04 -28.69
C GLU A 1 2.77 15.78 -27.95
N GLY A 2 2.73 15.80 -26.63
CA GLY A 2 3.88 15.55 -25.75
C GLY A 2 3.69 14.22 -25.02
N SER A 3 4.78 13.65 -24.52
CA SER A 3 4.75 12.43 -23.73
C SER A 3 4.85 12.77 -22.25
N ALA A 4 4.17 12.00 -21.40
CA ALA A 4 4.38 12.03 -19.96
C ALA A 4 5.80 11.50 -19.61
N LEU A 5 6.37 12.02 -18.54
CA LEU A 5 7.63 11.59 -17.96
C LEU A 5 7.37 10.62 -16.81
N ALA A 6 8.01 9.45 -16.85
CA ALA A 6 7.91 8.45 -15.80
C ALA A 6 9.20 8.39 -14.98
N PHE A 7 9.05 8.47 -13.67
CA PHE A 7 10.13 8.33 -12.69
C PHE A 7 9.85 7.13 -11.80
N ALA A 8 10.86 6.28 -11.58
CA ALA A 8 10.78 5.12 -10.71
C ALA A 8 12.00 5.07 -9.79
N LEU A 9 11.78 4.69 -8.53
CA LEU A 9 12.81 4.54 -7.52
C LEU A 9 12.53 3.30 -6.68
N ASP A 10 13.53 2.43 -6.59
CA ASP A 10 13.51 1.22 -5.77
C ASP A 10 14.76 1.18 -4.90
N ILE A 11 14.57 1.22 -3.58
CA ILE A 11 15.65 1.18 -2.60
C ILE A 11 15.35 0.09 -1.59
N ARG A 12 16.35 -0.73 -1.28
CA ARG A 12 16.33 -1.67 -0.15
C ARG A 12 17.56 -1.43 0.70
N THR A 13 17.38 -1.07 1.96
CA THR A 13 18.49 -0.84 2.90
C THR A 13 18.42 -1.77 4.10
N SER A 14 19.57 -2.32 4.48
CA SER A 14 19.81 -3.16 5.66
C SER A 14 18.83 -4.31 5.89
N GLU A 15 18.27 -4.89 4.82
CA GLU A 15 17.21 -5.93 4.80
C GLU A 15 15.88 -5.56 5.48
N ARG A 16 15.87 -4.52 6.30
CA ARG A 16 14.73 -4.08 7.11
C ARG A 16 13.87 -3.04 6.44
N TRP A 17 14.42 -2.18 5.59
CA TRP A 17 13.67 -1.12 4.93
C TRP A 17 13.61 -1.33 3.42
N SER A 18 12.43 -1.15 2.85
CA SER A 18 12.19 -1.10 1.41
C SER A 18 11.39 0.14 1.07
N ILE A 19 11.82 0.88 0.06
CA ILE A 19 11.12 2.05 -0.46
C ILE A 19 10.92 1.84 -1.95
N HIS A 20 9.68 2.00 -2.39
CA HIS A 20 9.28 1.96 -3.79
C HIS A 20 8.54 3.25 -4.10
N SER A 21 8.89 3.93 -5.18
CA SER A 21 8.22 5.15 -5.62
C SER A 21 8.11 5.16 -7.13
N ASN A 22 6.93 5.52 -7.64
CA ASN A 22 6.67 5.75 -9.05
C ASN A 22 5.89 7.06 -9.20
N VAL A 23 6.32 7.91 -10.11
CA VAL A 23 5.65 9.19 -10.42
C VAL A 23 5.51 9.29 -11.94
N LEU A 24 4.30 9.58 -12.38
CA LEU A 24 3.98 9.93 -13.76
C LEU A 24 3.63 11.41 -13.80
N PHE A 25 4.39 12.18 -14.57
CA PHE A 25 4.27 13.62 -14.66
C PHE A 25 3.97 14.02 -16.10
N ASP A 26 2.88 14.76 -16.32
CA ASP A 26 2.58 15.37 -17.60
C ASP A 26 3.38 16.67 -17.74
N SER A 27 4.38 16.64 -18.64
CA SER A 27 5.26 17.78 -18.88
C SER A 27 4.60 18.94 -19.64
N TYR A 28 3.44 18.69 -20.27
CA TYR A 28 2.69 19.68 -21.03
C TYR A 28 1.74 20.47 -20.12
N ASP A 29 0.89 19.77 -19.36
CA ASP A 29 -0.04 20.40 -18.42
C ASP A 29 0.62 20.77 -17.08
N GLN A 30 1.87 20.35 -16.88
CA GLN A 30 2.67 20.58 -15.66
C GLN A 30 2.03 19.98 -14.40
N GLU A 31 1.33 18.86 -14.57
CA GLU A 31 0.55 18.17 -13.53
C GLU A 31 1.07 16.74 -13.32
N ILE A 32 0.75 16.16 -12.16
CA ILE A 32 1.14 14.79 -11.82
C ILE A 32 -0.06 13.90 -12.11
N ASP A 33 -0.01 13.07 -13.15
CA ASP A 33 -1.09 12.13 -13.45
C ASP A 33 -1.22 11.01 -12.40
N ALA A 34 -0.08 10.56 -11.87
CA ALA A 34 -0.05 9.45 -10.92
C ALA A 34 1.18 9.51 -10.01
N THR A 35 0.99 9.11 -8.76
CA THR A 35 2.07 8.87 -7.80
C THR A 35 1.75 7.65 -6.96
N ASN A 36 2.72 6.76 -6.80
CA ASN A 36 2.65 5.65 -5.88
C ASN A 36 3.92 5.60 -5.05
N ILE A 37 3.79 5.72 -3.73
CA ILE A 37 4.91 5.60 -2.80
C ILE A 37 4.57 4.50 -1.82
N ARG A 38 5.51 3.61 -1.55
CA ARG A 38 5.39 2.54 -0.56
C ARG A 38 6.66 2.42 0.24
N ILE A 39 6.51 2.39 1.55
CA ILE A 39 7.59 2.15 2.50
C ILE A 39 7.23 0.89 3.27
N GLY A 40 8.14 -0.08 3.27
CA GLY A 40 8.07 -1.31 4.04
C GLY A 40 9.16 -1.31 5.11
N PHE A 41 8.81 -1.77 6.30
CA PHE A 41 9.70 -1.93 7.43
C PHE A 41 9.54 -3.34 8.01
N ARG A 42 10.65 -4.05 8.24
CA ARG A 42 10.72 -5.35 8.91
C ARG A 42 11.40 -5.20 10.28
N PRO A 43 10.63 -5.10 11.38
CA PRO A 43 11.17 -5.02 12.74
C PRO A 43 11.97 -6.28 13.13
N SER A 44 11.52 -7.44 12.65
CA SER A 44 12.13 -8.77 12.77
C SER A 44 11.85 -9.57 11.49
N ASP A 45 12.42 -10.76 11.37
CA ASP A 45 12.31 -11.57 10.15
C ASP A 45 10.86 -12.01 9.85
N ASP A 46 10.04 -12.17 10.89
CA ASP A 46 8.64 -12.60 10.80
C ASP A 46 7.62 -11.46 10.96
N ALA A 47 8.08 -10.20 11.03
CA ALA A 47 7.22 -9.03 11.18
C ALA A 47 7.39 -8.06 10.00
N ILE A 48 6.30 -7.44 9.56
CA ILE A 48 6.34 -6.39 8.54
C ILE A 48 5.28 -5.33 8.80
N VAL A 49 5.65 -4.09 8.54
CA VAL A 49 4.76 -2.93 8.49
C VAL A 49 4.94 -2.28 7.14
N ASN A 50 3.84 -1.97 6.44
CA ASN A 50 3.88 -1.20 5.22
C ASN A 50 2.99 0.02 5.35
N VAL A 51 3.46 1.13 4.82
CA VAL A 51 2.68 2.35 4.62
C VAL A 51 2.86 2.77 3.18
N GLY A 52 1.81 3.26 2.56
CA GLY A 52 1.88 3.76 1.20
C GLY A 52 0.85 4.83 0.91
N TYR A 53 1.14 5.57 -0.12
CA TYR A 53 0.31 6.63 -0.67
C TYR A 53 0.10 6.37 -2.14
N THR A 54 -1.12 6.59 -2.62
CA THR A 54 -1.47 6.45 -4.03
C THR A 54 -2.33 7.63 -4.43
N PHE A 55 -1.84 8.37 -5.42
CA PHE A 55 -2.57 9.40 -6.12
C PHE A 55 -2.69 8.99 -7.59
N ARG A 56 -3.87 9.15 -8.17
CA ARG A 56 -4.09 8.89 -9.58
C ARG A 56 -5.26 9.70 -10.12
N GLU A 57 -4.97 10.49 -11.13
CA GLU A 57 -5.98 11.17 -11.92
C GLU A 57 -6.66 10.20 -12.89
N PRO A 58 -7.98 10.37 -13.12
CA PRO A 58 -8.67 9.61 -14.13
C PRO A 58 -8.14 10.00 -15.53
N PRO A 59 -7.86 9.03 -16.41
CA PRO A 59 -7.48 9.36 -17.78
C PRO A 59 -8.63 10.10 -18.48
N ALA A 60 -8.32 10.94 -19.47
CA ALA A 60 -9.32 11.72 -20.20
C ALA A 60 -10.51 10.88 -20.75
N SER A 61 -10.26 9.63 -21.13
CA SER A 61 -11.30 8.68 -21.58
C SER A 61 -12.31 8.29 -20.49
N PHE A 62 -12.01 8.56 -19.22
CA PHE A 62 -12.84 8.24 -18.05
C PHE A 62 -12.90 9.42 -17.06
N SER A 63 -12.92 10.66 -17.57
CA SER A 63 -12.87 11.91 -16.77
C SER A 63 -13.99 12.06 -15.72
N ALA A 64 -15.10 11.34 -15.87
CA ALA A 64 -16.19 11.32 -14.88
C ALA A 64 -15.88 10.51 -13.62
N ARG A 65 -14.77 9.75 -13.59
CA ARG A 65 -14.35 9.00 -12.39
C ARG A 65 -13.71 9.96 -11.38
N PRO A 66 -13.93 9.76 -10.08
CA PRO A 66 -13.24 10.54 -9.06
C PRO A 66 -11.74 10.26 -9.09
N VAL A 67 -10.98 11.24 -8.63
CA VAL A 67 -9.54 11.07 -8.35
C VAL A 67 -9.37 9.98 -7.31
N THR A 68 -8.36 9.13 -7.49
CA THR A 68 -7.99 8.15 -6.46
C THR A 68 -6.88 8.75 -5.63
N GLU A 69 -7.20 9.18 -4.41
CA GLU A 69 -6.22 9.61 -3.44
C GLU A 69 -6.37 8.79 -2.15
N GLN A 70 -5.38 7.95 -1.86
CA GLN A 70 -5.48 6.95 -0.80
C GLN A 70 -4.19 6.80 0.00
N VAL A 71 -4.36 6.60 1.30
CA VAL A 71 -3.31 6.12 2.21
C VAL A 71 -3.62 4.66 2.55
N ASN A 72 -2.63 3.80 2.37
CA ASN A 72 -2.70 2.40 2.76
C ASN A 72 -1.71 2.10 3.87
N SER A 73 -2.15 1.33 4.84
CA SER A 73 -1.34 0.89 5.97
C SER A 73 -1.62 -0.59 6.19
N SER A 74 -0.58 -1.38 6.41
CA SER A 74 -0.73 -2.80 6.75
C SER A 74 0.36 -3.24 7.70
N ALA A 75 0.04 -4.25 8.51
CA ALA A 75 0.98 -4.82 9.44
C ALA A 75 0.72 -6.31 9.63
N TYR A 76 1.80 -7.04 9.88
CA TYR A 76 1.79 -8.44 10.30
C TYR A 76 2.82 -8.59 11.42
N PHE A 77 2.41 -9.19 12.53
CA PHE A 77 3.25 -9.37 13.70
C PHE A 77 3.07 -10.76 14.31
N PRO A 78 4.18 -11.47 14.60
CA PRO A 78 4.13 -12.69 15.40
C PRO A 78 3.86 -12.33 16.86
N ILE A 79 2.85 -12.97 17.47
CA ILE A 79 2.54 -12.86 18.89
C ILE A 79 3.39 -13.87 19.66
N ASN A 80 3.52 -15.09 19.12
CA ASN A 80 4.37 -16.16 19.63
C ASN A 80 4.72 -17.12 18.47
N GLU A 81 5.32 -18.28 18.78
CA GLU A 81 5.79 -19.26 17.79
C GLU A 81 4.70 -19.79 16.85
N ASN A 82 3.42 -19.79 17.27
CA ASN A 82 2.32 -20.32 16.47
C ASN A 82 1.26 -19.28 16.13
N TRP A 83 1.18 -18.15 16.83
CA TRP A 83 0.14 -17.15 16.63
C TRP A 83 0.71 -15.87 16.06
N SER A 84 0.05 -15.34 15.03
CA SER A 84 0.33 -14.02 14.47
C SER A 84 -0.96 -13.22 14.33
N ALA A 85 -0.86 -11.90 14.42
CA ALA A 85 -1.94 -10.98 14.10
C ALA A 85 -1.56 -10.12 12.90
N PHE A 86 -2.56 -9.75 12.13
CA PHE A 86 -2.37 -8.88 10.98
C PHE A 86 -3.57 -7.98 10.75
N GLY A 87 -3.34 -6.90 10.04
CA GLY A 87 -4.39 -5.99 9.63
C GLY A 87 -3.95 -5.09 8.49
N ALA A 88 -4.94 -4.54 7.80
CA ALA A 88 -4.73 -3.54 6.77
C ALA A 88 -5.87 -2.52 6.82
N VAL A 89 -5.54 -1.28 6.49
CA VAL A 89 -6.48 -0.16 6.37
C VAL A 89 -6.16 0.55 5.07
N ARG A 90 -7.19 0.85 4.29
CA ARG A 90 -7.11 1.69 3.10
C ARG A 90 -8.06 2.86 3.26
N TYR A 91 -7.50 4.02 3.56
CA TYR A 91 -8.26 5.25 3.74
C TYR A 91 -8.26 6.05 2.44
N SER A 92 -9.44 6.46 1.98
CA SER A 92 -9.58 7.39 0.86
C SER A 92 -9.63 8.82 1.38
N LEU A 93 -8.66 9.62 0.96
CA LEU A 93 -8.60 11.04 1.27
C LEU A 93 -9.67 11.83 0.50
N GLU A 94 -10.06 11.34 -0.69
CA GLU A 94 -11.10 11.95 -1.53
C GLU A 94 -12.48 11.98 -0.84
N ILE A 95 -12.88 10.87 -0.21
CA ILE A 95 -14.20 10.76 0.45
C ILE A 95 -14.14 10.84 1.97
N GLY A 96 -12.93 10.93 2.55
CA GLY A 96 -12.74 11.04 4.00
C GLY A 96 -13.20 9.80 4.79
N SER A 97 -13.16 8.61 4.19
CA SER A 97 -13.55 7.37 4.85
C SER A 97 -12.64 6.20 4.50
N SER A 98 -12.67 5.16 5.34
CA SER A 98 -12.04 3.90 4.97
C SER A 98 -12.80 3.25 3.82
N VAL A 99 -12.03 2.72 2.87
CA VAL A 99 -12.51 1.95 1.71
C VAL A 99 -12.41 0.45 2.00
N GLU A 100 -11.44 0.06 2.85
CA GLU A 100 -11.24 -1.32 3.26
C GLU A 100 -10.55 -1.34 4.61
N ASP A 101 -11.18 -1.99 5.59
CA ASP A 101 -10.57 -2.29 6.88
C ASP A 101 -10.53 -3.80 7.08
N MET A 102 -9.35 -4.33 7.40
CA MET A 102 -9.13 -5.75 7.62
C MET A 102 -8.37 -5.97 8.91
N ILE A 103 -8.82 -6.96 9.69
CA ILE A 103 -8.09 -7.48 10.84
C ILE A 103 -8.20 -9.00 10.87
N GLY A 104 -7.13 -9.66 11.28
CA GLY A 104 -7.11 -11.11 11.35
C GLY A 104 -6.06 -11.67 12.30
N VAL A 105 -6.24 -12.95 12.58
CA VAL A 105 -5.30 -13.77 13.34
C VAL A 105 -4.96 -15.02 12.55
N GLU A 106 -3.72 -15.44 12.64
CA GLU A 106 -3.17 -16.64 12.02
C GLU A 106 -2.66 -17.57 13.12
N TYR A 107 -3.04 -18.85 13.01
CA TYR A 107 -2.39 -19.94 13.71
C TYR A 107 -1.58 -20.78 12.72
N ASP A 108 -0.29 -20.95 12.98
CA ASP A 108 0.65 -21.76 12.21
C ASP A 108 1.14 -22.94 13.05
N GLY A 109 0.61 -24.13 12.77
CA GLY A 109 1.00 -25.37 13.41
C GLY A 109 1.90 -26.22 12.50
N CYS A 110 2.41 -27.33 13.03
CA CYS A 110 3.31 -28.22 12.28
C CYS A 110 2.72 -28.83 11.00
N CYS A 111 1.39 -28.94 10.90
CA CYS A 111 0.71 -29.61 9.80
C CYS A 111 -0.41 -28.77 9.16
N ILE A 112 -0.90 -27.74 9.86
CA ILE A 112 -2.01 -26.91 9.40
C ILE A 112 -1.75 -25.44 9.73
N LYS A 113 -2.19 -24.56 8.83
CA LYS A 113 -2.22 -23.11 9.02
C LYS A 113 -3.64 -22.62 8.85
N VAL A 114 -4.16 -21.89 9.83
CA VAL A 114 -5.54 -21.40 9.88
C VAL A 114 -5.55 -19.89 10.02
N ARG A 115 -6.38 -19.20 9.24
CA ARG A 115 -6.57 -17.75 9.30
C ARG A 115 -8.03 -17.42 9.54
N LEU A 116 -8.28 -16.54 10.51
CA LEU A 116 -9.58 -15.93 10.72
C LEU A 116 -9.47 -14.44 10.43
N ILE A 117 -10.34 -13.95 9.55
CA ILE A 117 -10.28 -12.59 9.00
C ILE A 117 -11.66 -11.95 9.13
N TYR A 118 -11.67 -10.73 9.64
CA TYR A 118 -12.79 -9.80 9.54
C TYR A 118 -12.43 -8.70 8.54
N MET A 119 -13.35 -8.39 7.64
CA MET A 119 -13.20 -7.36 6.61
C MET A 119 -14.50 -6.58 6.53
N SER A 120 -14.39 -5.25 6.50
CA SER A 120 -15.51 -4.32 6.36
C SER A 120 -15.29 -3.32 5.24
#